data_AF-R7RW46-F1
#
_entry.id   AF-R7RW46-F1
#
_cell.length_a   1.000
_cell.length_b   1.000
_cell.length_c   1.000
_cell.angle_alpha   90.00
_cell.angle_beta   90.00
_cell.angle_gamma   90.00
#
_symmetry.space_group_name_H-M   'P 1'
#
loop_
_entity.id
_entity.type
_entity.pdbx_description
1 polymer ?
#
loop_
_entity_poly.entity_id
_entity_poly.type
_entity_poly.pdbx_seq_one_letter_code
_entity_poly.pdbx_strand_id
1 'polypeptide(L)'
;MNTQQYKAEALKHLLHGGTALGIGRSEEPESLWDNPTLYSQIFPWLFPYGKGGIGHALAKNKIEDHTRKGQLLLYHDKRFQIDPMFPLVALNHEQIKQCAQAGSLLTNKANFNSVADRLVNLDQPTL
;
A
#
# COMPACT_ATOMS: atom_id res chain seq x y z
N MET A 1 16.85 9.59 -19.22
CA MET A 1 15.86 10.36 -19.99
C MET A 1 15.11 11.30 -19.05
N ASN A 2 14.95 12.56 -19.44
CA ASN A 2 14.16 13.55 -18.72
C ASN A 2 12.65 13.28 -18.92
N THR A 3 11.79 13.62 -17.96
CA THR A 3 10.34 13.50 -18.02
C THR A 3 9.74 14.09 -19.30
N GLN A 4 10.31 15.17 -19.84
CA GLN A 4 9.88 15.74 -21.12
C GLN A 4 10.17 14.83 -22.33
N GLN A 5 11.27 14.09 -22.30
CA GLN A 5 11.64 13.16 -23.37
C GLN A 5 10.70 11.96 -23.40
N TYR A 6 10.29 11.44 -22.24
CA TYR A 6 9.29 10.36 -22.17
C TYR A 6 7.93 10.78 -22.73
N LYS A 7 7.48 12.01 -22.44
CA LYS A 7 6.23 12.54 -23.00
C LYS A 7 6.31 12.65 -24.52
N ALA A 8 7.41 13.19 -25.05
CA ALA A 8 7.59 13.32 -26.49
C ALA A 8 7.60 11.96 -27.20
N GLU A 9 8.25 10.96 -26.62
CA GLU A 9 8.31 9.60 -27.18
C GLU A 9 6.96 8.89 -27.13
N ALA A 10 6.23 8.99 -26.01
CA ALA A 10 4.88 8.46 -25.90
C ALA A 10 3.93 9.11 -26.92
N LEU A 11 4.06 10.42 -27.14
CA LEU A 11 3.24 11.17 -28.09
C LEU A 11 3.54 10.76 -29.54
N LYS A 12 4.82 10.56 -29.89
CA LYS A 12 5.21 9.97 -31.18
C LYS A 12 4.59 8.59 -31.38
N HIS A 13 4.69 7.69 -30.40
CA HIS A 13 4.12 6.33 -30.50
C HIS A 13 2.61 6.38 -30.79
N LEU A 14 1.86 7.23 -30.07
CA LEU A 14 0.42 7.40 -30.27
C LEU A 14 0.07 7.98 -31.65
N LEU A 15 0.82 8.98 -32.13
CA LEU A 15 0.58 9.60 -33.44
C LEU A 15 0.84 8.64 -34.61
N HIS A 16 1.74 7.68 -34.45
CA HIS A 16 2.04 6.66 -35.48
C HIS A 16 1.11 5.43 -35.38
N GLY A 17 -0.01 5.54 -34.65
CA GLY A 17 -0.99 4.46 -34.52
C GLY A 17 -0.60 3.35 -33.54
N GLY A 18 0.35 3.63 -32.64
CA GLY A 18 0.77 2.70 -31.60
C GLY A 18 -0.36 2.42 -30.60
N THR A 19 -0.40 1.19 -30.08
CA THR A 19 -1.40 0.78 -29.09
C THR A 19 -1.06 1.32 -27.70
N ALA A 20 -2.08 1.62 -26.92
CA ALA A 20 -1.98 1.94 -25.50
C ALA A 20 -2.76 0.92 -24.66
N LEU A 21 -2.19 0.54 -23.52
CA LEU A 21 -2.88 -0.30 -22.54
C LEU A 21 -3.72 0.60 -21.62
N GLY A 22 -5.04 0.56 -21.78
CA GLY A 22 -5.97 1.18 -20.85
C GLY A 22 -6.06 0.34 -19.57
N ILE A 23 -5.54 0.84 -18.46
CA ILE A 23 -5.74 0.24 -17.14
C ILE A 23 -7.05 0.81 -16.58
N GLY A 24 -8.12 0.03 -16.66
CA GLY A 24 -9.41 0.38 -16.07
C GLY A 24 -9.26 0.53 -14.55
N ARG A 25 -9.74 1.66 -14.02
CA ARG A 25 -9.82 1.91 -12.58
C ARG A 25 -11.29 2.05 -12.22
N SER A 26 -11.69 1.47 -11.09
CA SER A 26 -12.99 1.79 -10.49
C SER A 26 -13.06 3.29 -10.19
N GLU A 27 -14.26 3.88 -10.24
CA GLU A 27 -14.49 5.26 -9.80
C GLU A 27 -14.15 5.42 -8.31
N GLU A 28 -14.34 4.36 -7.53
CA GLU A 28 -14.04 4.31 -6.11
C GLU A 28 -12.65 3.71 -5.84
N PRO A 29 -11.79 4.40 -5.06
CA PRO A 29 -10.50 3.86 -4.66
C PRO A 29 -10.68 2.70 -3.67
N GLU A 30 -9.92 1.61 -3.87
CA GLU A 30 -9.90 0.51 -2.91
C GLU A 30 -9.13 0.85 -1.63
N SER A 31 -9.59 0.32 -0.51
CA SER A 31 -8.90 0.48 0.78
C SER A 31 -7.53 -0.20 0.75
N LEU A 32 -6.52 0.51 1.26
CA LEU A 32 -5.20 -0.07 1.51
C LEU A 32 -5.20 -0.93 2.79
N TRP A 33 -6.03 -0.60 3.78
CA TRP A 33 -5.97 -1.17 5.12
C TRP A 33 -6.75 -2.47 5.27
N ASP A 34 -7.91 -2.56 4.65
CA ASP A 34 -8.84 -3.70 4.76
C ASP A 34 -9.19 -4.24 3.37
N ASN A 35 -8.20 -4.86 2.75
CA ASN A 35 -8.33 -5.43 1.41
C ASN A 35 -7.57 -6.76 1.32
N PRO A 36 -8.26 -7.89 1.53
CA PRO A 36 -7.64 -9.22 1.44
C PRO A 36 -7.11 -9.58 0.06
N THR A 37 -7.62 -8.92 -0.99
CA THR A 37 -7.22 -9.16 -2.39
C THR A 37 -6.02 -8.32 -2.82
N LEU A 38 -5.64 -7.30 -2.06
CA LEU A 38 -4.57 -6.35 -2.41
C LEU A 38 -3.28 -7.04 -2.87
N TYR A 39 -2.71 -7.91 -2.05
CA TYR A 39 -1.45 -8.59 -2.39
C TYR A 39 -1.60 -9.55 -3.57
N SER A 40 -2.77 -10.18 -3.70
CA SER A 40 -3.03 -11.10 -4.79
C SER A 40 -3.18 -10.41 -6.14
N GLN A 41 -3.65 -9.15 -6.15
CA GLN A 41 -3.73 -8.31 -7.34
C GLN A 41 -2.39 -7.68 -7.71
N ILE A 42 -1.59 -7.25 -6.73
CA ILE A 42 -0.27 -6.65 -6.97
C ILE A 42 0.75 -7.71 -7.44
N PHE A 43 0.67 -8.93 -6.89
CA PHE A 43 1.61 -10.02 -7.17
C PHE A 43 0.90 -11.30 -7.65
N PRO A 44 0.21 -11.28 -8.81
CA PRO A 44 -0.54 -12.45 -9.28
C PRO A 44 0.35 -13.68 -9.54
N TRP A 45 1.66 -13.47 -9.80
CA TRP A 45 2.64 -14.55 -9.96
C TRP A 45 3.06 -15.20 -8.64
N LEU A 46 2.96 -14.49 -7.51
CA LEU A 46 3.21 -15.03 -6.18
C LEU A 46 1.96 -15.68 -5.56
N PHE A 47 0.77 -15.23 -5.99
CA PHE A 47 -0.52 -15.73 -5.51
C PHE A 47 -1.35 -16.34 -6.66
N PRO A 48 -1.06 -17.59 -7.08
CA PRO A 48 -1.81 -18.26 -8.14
C PRO A 48 -3.32 -18.23 -7.86
N TYR A 49 -4.09 -17.91 -8.90
CA TYR A 49 -5.55 -17.82 -8.86
C TYR A 49 -6.11 -16.74 -7.92
N GLY A 50 -5.29 -15.77 -7.51
CA GLY A 50 -5.73 -14.71 -6.59
C GLY A 50 -5.98 -15.19 -5.16
N LYS A 51 -5.44 -16.35 -4.77
CA LYS A 51 -5.68 -16.98 -3.46
C LYS A 51 -4.47 -16.87 -2.54
N GLY A 52 -4.71 -16.92 -1.23
CA GLY A 52 -3.65 -16.98 -0.21
C GLY A 52 -3.08 -15.64 0.22
N GLY A 53 -3.73 -14.54 -0.18
CA GLY A 53 -3.44 -13.18 0.27
C GLY A 53 -3.55 -12.99 1.79
N ILE A 54 -3.08 -11.85 2.26
CA ILE A 54 -3.08 -11.49 3.69
C ILE A 54 -4.50 -11.12 4.12
N GLY A 55 -4.98 -11.65 5.25
CA GLY A 55 -6.35 -11.39 5.71
C GLY A 55 -7.44 -12.13 4.93
N HIS A 56 -7.09 -13.13 4.12
CA HIS A 56 -8.06 -13.86 3.29
C HIS A 56 -9.10 -14.62 4.13
N ALA A 57 -10.39 -14.43 3.81
CA ALA A 57 -11.51 -14.99 4.57
C ALA A 57 -11.54 -16.52 4.67
N LEU A 58 -10.94 -17.24 3.70
CA LEU A 58 -10.84 -18.71 3.75
C LEU A 58 -9.70 -19.21 4.64
N ALA A 59 -8.93 -18.33 5.29
CA ALA A 59 -7.93 -18.74 6.26
C ALA A 59 -8.61 -19.39 7.47
N LYS A 60 -8.23 -20.64 7.77
CA LYS A 60 -8.80 -21.43 8.87
C LYS A 60 -8.68 -20.73 10.23
N ASN A 61 -7.59 -19.99 10.42
CA ASN A 61 -7.33 -19.20 11.63
C ASN A 61 -7.08 -17.74 11.23
N LYS A 62 -7.54 -16.82 12.06
CA LYS A 62 -7.16 -15.40 11.94
C LYS A 62 -5.69 -15.28 12.32
N ILE A 63 -4.85 -14.93 11.35
CA ILE A 63 -3.42 -14.67 11.54
C ILE A 63 -3.22 -13.17 11.38
N GLU A 64 -2.43 -12.57 12.27
CA GLU A 64 -2.08 -11.15 12.16
C GLU A 64 -1.26 -10.88 10.89
N ASP A 65 -1.47 -9.70 10.29
CA ASP A 65 -0.81 -9.31 9.04
C ASP A 65 0.72 -9.42 9.15
N HIS A 66 1.31 -8.94 10.25
CA HIS A 66 2.76 -9.00 10.49
C HIS A 66 3.27 -10.45 10.47
N THR A 67 2.61 -11.34 11.22
CA THR A 67 2.95 -12.76 11.25
C THR A 67 2.82 -13.39 9.88
N ARG A 68 1.75 -13.06 9.14
CA ARG A 68 1.53 -13.61 7.79
C ARG A 68 2.59 -13.13 6.80
N LYS A 69 2.99 -11.85 6.85
CA LYS A 69 4.13 -11.32 6.05
C LYS A 69 5.43 -12.02 6.39
N GLY A 70 5.71 -12.21 7.68
CA GLY A 70 6.86 -12.96 8.16
C GLY A 70 6.87 -14.40 7.63
N GLN A 71 5.73 -15.09 7.65
CA GLN A 71 5.60 -16.43 7.06
C GLN A 71 5.87 -16.42 5.55
N LEU A 72 5.29 -15.49 4.79
CA LEU A 72 5.54 -15.39 3.35
C LEU A 72 7.02 -15.13 3.07
N LEU A 73 7.67 -14.29 3.88
CA LEU A 73 9.09 -13.95 3.72
C LEU A 73 10.06 -14.97 4.32
N LEU A 74 9.68 -15.89 5.21
CA LEU A 74 10.63 -16.77 5.90
C LEU A 74 10.38 -18.26 5.67
N TYR A 75 9.19 -18.62 5.19
CA TYR A 75 8.78 -20.01 5.03
C TYR A 75 9.28 -20.62 3.72
N HIS A 76 9.06 -21.92 3.52
CA HIS A 76 9.64 -22.76 2.46
C HIS A 76 9.56 -22.20 1.03
N ASP A 77 8.63 -21.30 0.74
CA ASP A 77 8.50 -20.68 -0.58
C ASP A 77 9.43 -19.47 -0.75
N LYS A 78 10.60 -19.73 -1.35
CA LYS A 78 11.60 -18.70 -1.64
C LYS A 78 11.14 -17.64 -2.63
N ARG A 79 10.06 -17.84 -3.39
CA ARG A 79 9.60 -16.88 -4.41
C ARG A 79 9.30 -15.51 -3.81
N PHE A 80 8.69 -15.49 -2.63
CA PHE A 80 8.41 -14.27 -1.88
C PHE A 80 9.67 -13.56 -1.37
N GLN A 81 10.75 -14.30 -1.09
CA GLN A 81 12.03 -13.75 -0.65
C GLN A 81 12.82 -13.15 -1.81
N ILE A 82 12.84 -13.85 -2.95
CA ILE A 82 13.63 -13.46 -4.11
C ILE A 82 12.93 -12.44 -5.01
N ASP A 83 11.62 -12.30 -4.89
CA ASP A 83 10.89 -11.28 -5.64
C ASP A 83 11.41 -9.89 -5.24
N PRO A 84 11.85 -9.07 -6.21
CA PRO A 84 12.54 -7.82 -5.90
C PRO A 84 11.63 -6.81 -5.21
N MET A 85 10.31 -6.89 -5.43
CA MET A 85 9.34 -5.88 -4.99
C MET A 85 8.53 -6.34 -3.78
N PHE A 86 8.30 -7.64 -3.61
CA PHE A 86 7.45 -8.15 -2.55
C PHE A 86 7.91 -7.74 -1.14
N PRO A 87 9.18 -7.92 -0.72
CA PRO A 87 9.63 -7.49 0.61
C PRO A 87 9.48 -5.97 0.81
N LEU A 88 9.84 -5.18 -0.21
CA LEU A 88 9.74 -3.72 -0.17
C LEU A 88 8.29 -3.26 0.02
N VAL A 89 7.37 -3.79 -0.78
CA VAL A 89 5.94 -3.44 -0.70
C VAL A 89 5.33 -3.96 0.60
N ALA A 90 5.68 -5.18 1.04
CA ALA A 90 5.17 -5.77 2.27
C ALA A 90 5.53 -4.94 3.51
N LEU A 91 6.80 -4.54 3.62
CA LEU A 91 7.32 -3.74 4.73
C LEU A 91 6.82 -2.30 4.69
N ASN A 92 6.86 -1.63 3.53
CA ASN A 92 6.34 -0.27 3.39
C ASN A 92 4.86 -0.21 3.75
N HIS A 93 4.06 -1.15 3.25
CA HIS A 93 2.65 -1.21 3.58
C HIS A 93 2.44 -1.42 5.08
N GLU A 94 3.28 -2.22 5.74
CA GLU A 94 3.23 -2.38 7.20
C GLU A 94 3.51 -1.08 7.95
N GLN A 95 4.57 -0.36 7.55
CA GLN A 95 4.93 0.93 8.14
C GLN A 95 3.82 1.96 7.96
N ILE A 96 3.20 2.03 6.77
CA ILE A 96 2.06 2.91 6.51
C ILE A 96 0.89 2.59 7.44
N LYS A 97 0.54 1.30 7.60
CA LYS A 97 -0.53 0.88 8.53
C LYS A 97 -0.21 1.25 9.98
N GLN A 98 1.02 1.00 10.44
CA GLN A 98 1.45 1.32 11.80
C GLN A 98 1.44 2.83 12.08
N CYS A 99 1.99 3.65 11.17
CA CYS A 99 1.99 5.10 11.29
C CYS A 99 0.57 5.68 11.30
N ALA A 100 -0.30 5.19 10.40
CA ALA A 100 -1.70 5.62 10.35
C ALA A 100 -2.46 5.23 11.63
N GLN A 101 -2.20 4.03 12.18
CA GLN A 101 -2.80 3.60 13.43
C GLN A 101 -2.36 4.48 14.60
N ALA A 102 -1.08 4.84 14.70
CA ALA A 102 -0.59 5.75 15.74
C ALA A 102 -1.28 7.13 15.65
N GLY A 103 -1.41 7.69 14.44
CA GLY A 103 -2.13 8.95 14.22
C GLY A 103 -3.62 8.85 14.57
N SER A 104 -4.28 7.75 14.20
CA SER A 104 -5.67 7.49 14.58
C SER A 104 -5.86 7.38 16.09
N LEU A 105 -4.95 6.70 16.80
CA LEU A 105 -5.00 6.60 18.25
C LEU A 105 -4.81 7.97 18.93
N LEU A 106 -3.94 8.84 18.39
CA LEU A 106 -3.73 10.18 18.93
C LEU A 106 -4.96 11.08 18.72
N THR A 107 -5.60 11.00 17.56
CA THR A 107 -6.83 11.76 17.24
C THR A 107 -8.04 11.29 18.04
N ASN A 108 -8.13 10.00 18.35
CA ASN A 108 -9.20 9.43 19.17
C ASN A 108 -9.03 9.67 20.68
N LYS A 109 -7.94 10.29 21.15
CA LYS A 109 -7.79 10.64 22.56
C LYS A 109 -8.74 11.78 22.94
N ALA A 110 -9.35 11.69 24.12
CA ALA A 110 -10.30 12.68 24.63
C ALA A 110 -9.71 14.12 24.70
N ASN A 111 -8.40 14.25 24.87
CA ASN A 111 -7.72 15.55 24.92
C ASN A 111 -7.25 16.06 23.56
N PHE A 112 -7.49 15.35 22.45
CA PHE A 112 -7.02 15.73 21.12
C PHE A 112 -7.43 17.16 20.74
N ASN A 113 -8.73 17.48 20.85
CA ASN A 113 -9.25 18.80 20.52
C ASN A 113 -8.57 19.91 21.35
N SER A 114 -8.42 19.69 22.66
CA SER A 114 -7.74 20.66 23.54
C SER A 114 -6.27 20.88 23.17
N VAL A 115 -5.55 19.83 22.76
CA VAL A 115 -4.15 19.95 22.33
C VAL A 115 -4.05 20.63 20.97
N ALA A 116 -4.93 20.29 20.03
CA ALA A 116 -5.00 20.91 18.70
C ALA A 116 -5.31 22.41 18.81
N ASP A 117 -6.31 22.79 19.62
CA ASP A 117 -6.66 24.18 19.86
C ASP A 117 -5.50 24.96 20.48
N ARG A 118 -4.77 24.36 21.43
CA ARG A 118 -3.57 25.00 22.01
C ARG A 118 -2.47 25.18 20.99
N LEU A 119 -2.23 24.22 20.11
CA LEU A 119 -1.21 24.31 19.06
C LEU A 119 -1.55 25.41 18.04
N VAL A 120 -2.82 25.52 17.63
CA VAL A 120 -3.26 26.55 16.67
C VAL A 120 -3.15 27.96 17.29
N ASN A 121 -3.42 28.08 18.58
CA ASN A 121 -3.40 29.35 19.31
C ASN A 121 -2.05 29.64 19.99
N LEU A 122 -0.98 28.93 19.64
CA LEU A 122 0.36 29.25 20.15
C LEU A 122 0.83 30.58 19.57
N ASP A 123 1.18 31.50 20.47
CA ASP A 123 1.68 32.82 20.08
C ASP A 123 3.13 32.67 19.58
N GLN A 124 3.34 32.97 18.30
CA GLN A 124 4.60 32.82 17.59
C GLN A 124 5.82 33.58 18.18
N PRO A 125 5.70 34.71 18.92
CA PRO A 125 6.88 35.43 19.43
C PRO A 125 7.59 34.76 20.62
N THR A 126 7.11 33.62 21.11
CA THR A 126 7.72 32.88 22.24
C THR A 126 8.53 31.64 21.84
N LEU A 127 8.73 31.41 20.54
CA LEU A 127 9.64 30.40 19.98
C LEU A 127 10.91 31.06 19.40
#